data_AF-A0A2V5RPX6-F1
#
_entry.id   AF-A0A2V5RPX6-F1
#
_cell.length_a   1.000
_cell.length_b   1.000
_cell.length_c   1.000
_cell.angle_alpha   90.00
_cell.angle_beta   90.00
_cell.angle_gamma   90.00
#
_symmetry.space_group_name_H-M   'P 1'
#
loop_
_entity.id
_entity.type
_entity.pdbx_description
1 polymer ?
#
loop_
_entity_poly.entity_id
_entity_poly.type
_entity_poly.pdbx_seq_one_letter_code
_entity_poly.pdbx_strand_id
1 'polypeptide(L)'
;MSLWLDWWLAFQRGFSQQRKIAESLRFICLRTKPCAKRRWGDWLLANHPEAWCLVSITLGCQSCTEAQVIAIMQNPTRGDMTYQLAAQLAAAKLNVACNLTDLSCVASAIAAADAWLCSHPIGSNVRAHSQAWKEITPTYNTLADYNNGLLCARPR
;
A
#
# COMPACT_ATOMS: atom_id res chain seq x y z
N MET A 1 26.15 -40.31 -35.15
CA MET A 1 26.98 -39.10 -34.92
C MET A 1 26.12 -37.88 -35.15
N SER A 2 26.06 -37.03 -34.13
CA SER A 2 25.71 -35.61 -34.21
C SER A 2 24.23 -35.20 -34.29
N LEU A 3 23.38 -35.86 -33.50
CA LEU A 3 22.19 -35.20 -32.88
C LEU A 3 22.60 -34.20 -31.76
N TRP A 4 23.88 -33.87 -31.68
CA TRP A 4 24.51 -33.03 -30.65
C TRP A 4 24.73 -31.58 -31.08
N LEU A 5 24.52 -31.21 -32.36
CA LEU A 5 24.56 -29.80 -32.79
C LEU A 5 23.19 -29.14 -32.92
N ASP A 6 22.11 -29.89 -33.10
CA ASP A 6 20.75 -29.33 -33.15
C ASP A 6 20.21 -28.95 -31.76
N TRP A 7 20.75 -29.55 -30.71
CA TRP A 7 20.45 -29.19 -29.30
C TRP A 7 21.19 -27.94 -28.82
N TRP A 8 22.28 -27.53 -29.47
CA TRP A 8 23.02 -26.33 -29.08
C TRP A 8 22.35 -25.03 -29.58
N LEU A 9 21.76 -25.06 -30.78
CA LEU A 9 21.06 -23.89 -31.35
C LEU A 9 19.62 -23.70 -30.82
N ALA A 10 19.04 -24.72 -30.20
CA ALA A 10 17.79 -24.60 -29.45
C ALA A 10 17.99 -23.97 -28.05
N PHE A 11 19.18 -24.09 -27.46
CA PHE A 11 19.49 -23.55 -26.13
C PHE A 11 19.64 -22.02 -26.11
N GLN A 12 20.02 -21.39 -27.24
CA GLN A 12 20.09 -19.92 -27.33
C GLN A 12 18.76 -19.23 -27.65
N ARG A 13 17.69 -19.98 -27.95
CA ARG A 13 16.34 -19.41 -28.11
C ARG A 13 15.48 -19.46 -26.84
N GLY A 14 16.02 -20.01 -25.74
CA GLY A 14 15.38 -20.03 -24.41
C GLY A 14 15.68 -18.80 -23.53
N PHE A 15 16.72 -18.02 -23.83
CA PHE A 15 17.15 -16.87 -23.02
C PHE A 15 16.52 -15.52 -23.42
N SER A 16 15.71 -15.48 -24.47
CA SER A 16 14.97 -14.28 -24.88
C SER A 16 13.60 -14.16 -24.17
N GLN A 17 13.04 -15.29 -23.73
CA GLN A 17 11.80 -15.29 -22.93
C GLN A 17 12.05 -14.95 -21.47
N GLN A 18 13.24 -15.27 -20.92
CA GLN A 18 13.61 -14.99 -19.52
C GLN A 18 14.08 -13.54 -19.28
N ARG A 19 14.53 -12.81 -20.31
CA ARG A 19 14.73 -11.35 -20.19
C ARG A 19 13.41 -10.57 -20.15
N LYS A 20 12.35 -11.09 -20.77
CA LYS A 20 11.01 -10.49 -20.69
C LYS A 20 10.35 -10.66 -19.32
N ILE A 21 10.74 -11.65 -18.50
CA ILE A 21 10.20 -11.82 -17.14
C ILE A 21 10.93 -10.91 -16.14
N ALA A 22 12.23 -10.64 -16.36
CA ALA A 22 12.98 -9.66 -15.56
C ALA A 22 12.69 -8.19 -15.94
N GLU A 23 12.29 -7.90 -17.18
CA GLU A 23 11.75 -6.58 -17.57
C GLU A 23 10.24 -6.44 -17.32
N SER A 24 9.49 -7.55 -17.22
CA SER A 24 8.08 -7.52 -16.78
C SER A 24 7.94 -7.10 -15.32
N LEU A 25 9.00 -7.17 -14.50
CA LEU A 25 9.00 -6.61 -13.15
C LEU A 25 9.32 -5.11 -13.10
N ARG A 26 9.62 -4.47 -14.25
CA ARG A 26 9.64 -3.00 -14.39
C ARG A 26 8.37 -2.44 -15.03
N PHE A 27 7.45 -3.29 -15.50
CA PHE A 27 6.28 -2.89 -16.29
C PHE A 27 4.93 -3.38 -15.75
N ILE A 28 4.84 -3.83 -14.49
CA ILE A 28 3.55 -4.01 -13.80
C ILE A 28 2.94 -2.66 -13.36
N CYS A 29 3.69 -1.54 -13.44
CA CYS A 29 3.27 -0.23 -12.96
C CYS A 29 2.66 0.72 -14.02
N LEU A 30 2.20 0.23 -15.18
CA LEU A 30 1.72 1.09 -16.28
C LEU A 30 0.29 0.83 -16.77
N ARG A 31 -0.61 0.43 -15.85
CA ARG A 31 -2.02 0.88 -15.90
C ARG A 31 -2.38 1.69 -14.65
N THR A 32 -1.42 2.45 -14.17
CA THR A 32 -1.63 3.42 -13.12
C THR A 32 -2.18 4.68 -13.79
N LYS A 33 -3.32 5.21 -13.29
CA LYS A 33 -3.67 6.61 -13.59
C LYS A 33 -2.43 7.46 -13.28
N PRO A 34 -2.04 8.44 -14.11
CA PRO A 34 -0.88 9.26 -13.79
C PRO A 34 -1.08 9.90 -12.41
N CYS A 35 -0.25 9.51 -11.43
CA CYS A 35 -0.37 10.04 -10.07
C CYS A 35 -0.13 11.56 -10.15
N ALA A 36 -1.11 12.37 -9.74
CA ALA A 36 -0.88 13.80 -9.63
C ALA A 36 0.12 14.04 -8.49
N LYS A 37 1.26 14.67 -8.77
CA LYS A 37 2.31 14.95 -7.78
C LYS A 37 1.81 15.98 -6.75
N ARG A 38 1.04 15.57 -5.73
CA ARG A 38 0.69 16.43 -4.59
C ARG A 38 0.68 15.63 -3.28
N ARG A 39 1.29 16.22 -2.25
CA ARG A 39 1.32 15.67 -0.88
C ARG A 39 -0.03 15.87 -0.22
N TRP A 40 -0.66 14.78 0.21
CA TRP A 40 -1.99 14.79 0.80
C TRP A 40 -1.95 14.05 2.15
N GLY A 41 -2.60 14.60 3.17
CA GLY A 41 -2.98 13.84 4.36
C GLY A 41 -4.25 13.02 4.10
N ASP A 42 -4.56 12.03 4.92
CA ASP A 42 -5.65 11.06 4.73
C ASP A 42 -6.96 11.67 4.21
N TRP A 43 -7.37 12.80 4.78
CA TRP A 43 -8.59 13.51 4.40
C TRP A 43 -8.53 14.09 2.97
N LEU A 44 -7.36 14.58 2.54
CA LEU A 44 -7.16 15.08 1.17
C LEU A 44 -7.11 13.91 0.16
N LEU A 45 -6.55 12.75 0.52
CA LEU A 45 -6.59 11.58 -0.35
C LEU A 45 -8.01 11.09 -0.58
N ALA A 46 -8.82 11.01 0.47
CA ALA A 46 -10.21 10.57 0.39
C ALA A 46 -11.09 11.43 -0.53
N ASN A 47 -10.74 12.71 -0.70
CA ASN A 47 -11.48 13.68 -1.50
C ASN A 47 -10.97 13.81 -2.96
N HIS A 48 -9.87 13.14 -3.30
CA HIS A 48 -9.26 13.21 -4.64
C HIS A 48 -8.88 11.83 -5.21
N PRO A 49 -9.85 10.91 -5.39
CA PRO A 49 -9.63 9.60 -6.01
C PRO A 49 -8.94 9.63 -7.38
N GLU A 50 -9.17 10.69 -8.15
CA GLU A 50 -8.64 10.85 -9.51
C GLU A 50 -7.12 10.84 -9.59
N ALA A 51 -6.41 11.14 -8.51
CA ALA A 51 -4.95 11.14 -8.47
C ALA A 51 -4.32 9.88 -7.87
N TRP A 52 -5.13 8.91 -7.45
CA TRP A 52 -4.61 7.65 -6.93
C TRP A 52 -4.10 6.82 -8.11
N CYS A 53 -2.84 6.36 -8.07
CA CYS A 53 -2.34 5.44 -9.09
C CYS A 53 -2.62 3.97 -8.81
N LEU A 54 -3.16 3.64 -7.64
CA LEU A 54 -3.56 2.28 -7.30
C LEU A 54 -5.07 2.08 -7.52
N VAL A 55 -5.43 1.02 -8.24
CA VAL A 55 -6.83 0.60 -8.45
C VAL A 55 -7.36 -0.18 -7.23
N SER A 56 -6.45 -0.82 -6.49
CA SER A 56 -6.74 -1.57 -5.28
C SER A 56 -5.60 -1.45 -4.28
N ILE A 57 -5.94 -1.45 -3.00
CA ILE A 57 -5.00 -1.39 -1.87
C ILE A 57 -5.34 -2.54 -0.93
N THR A 58 -4.34 -3.31 -0.54
CA THR A 58 -4.51 -4.31 0.51
C THR A 58 -4.51 -3.60 1.87
N LEU A 59 -5.50 -3.84 2.71
CA LEU A 59 -5.56 -3.39 4.10
C LEU A 59 -5.68 -4.62 4.99
N GLY A 60 -4.61 -4.94 5.71
CA GLY A 60 -4.45 -6.20 6.40
C GLY A 60 -4.48 -7.38 5.43
N CYS A 61 -5.46 -8.26 5.59
CA CYS A 61 -5.64 -9.44 4.73
C CYS A 61 -6.73 -9.28 3.67
N GLN A 62 -7.26 -8.06 3.49
CA GLN A 62 -8.32 -7.78 2.53
C GLN A 62 -7.82 -6.89 1.40
N SER A 63 -8.09 -7.28 0.16
CA SER A 63 -7.87 -6.40 -1.00
C SER A 63 -9.08 -5.49 -1.18
N CYS A 64 -8.90 -4.19 -0.93
CA CYS A 64 -9.95 -3.19 -1.04
C CYS A 64 -9.81 -2.41 -2.36
N THR A 65 -10.93 -2.18 -3.02
CA THR A 65 -11.03 -1.30 -4.20
C THR A 65 -10.94 0.16 -3.79
N GLU A 66 -10.61 1.04 -4.76
CA GLU A 66 -10.61 2.51 -4.58
C GLU A 66 -11.85 3.01 -3.82
N ALA A 67 -13.05 2.63 -4.27
CA ALA A 67 -14.31 3.03 -3.64
C ALA A 67 -14.47 2.53 -2.19
N GLN A 68 -14.03 1.30 -1.90
CA GLN A 68 -14.08 0.76 -0.54
C GLN A 68 -13.14 1.52 0.40
N VAL A 69 -11.93 1.85 -0.07
CA VAL A 69 -10.97 2.61 0.73
C VAL A 69 -11.47 4.02 1.01
N ILE A 70 -12.09 4.69 0.05
CA ILE A 70 -12.72 6.02 0.26
C ILE A 70 -13.82 5.93 1.31
N ALA A 71 -14.68 4.90 1.23
CA ALA A 71 -15.73 4.68 2.24
C ALA A 71 -15.13 4.44 3.64
N ILE A 72 -14.00 3.73 3.74
CA ILE A 72 -13.27 3.51 4.99
C ILE A 72 -12.72 4.84 5.52
N MET A 73 -12.05 5.64 4.68
CA MET A 73 -11.46 6.93 5.07
C MET A 73 -12.52 7.97 5.46
N GLN A 74 -13.71 7.92 4.86
CA GLN A 74 -14.82 8.82 5.15
C GLN A 74 -15.68 8.36 6.34
N ASN A 75 -15.44 7.15 6.87
CA ASN A 75 -16.24 6.61 7.95
C ASN A 75 -15.98 7.41 9.26
N PRO A 76 -16.98 8.14 9.80
CA PRO A 76 -16.82 8.79 11.09
C PRO A 76 -16.69 7.70 12.14
N THR A 77 -15.64 7.77 12.95
CA THR A 77 -15.10 6.70 13.78
C THR A 77 -15.95 6.45 15.03
N ARG A 78 -17.27 6.30 14.87
CA ARG A 78 -18.34 6.26 15.89
C ARG A 78 -18.26 5.01 16.81
N GLY A 79 -17.07 4.64 17.26
CA GLY A 79 -16.82 3.58 18.23
C GLY A 79 -15.80 2.53 17.80
N ASP A 80 -15.52 2.42 16.50
CA ASP A 80 -14.60 1.42 15.95
C ASP A 80 -13.32 2.04 15.39
N MET A 81 -12.20 1.71 16.02
CA MET A 81 -10.87 2.23 15.68
C MET A 81 -10.22 1.48 14.52
N THR A 82 -10.77 0.34 14.09
CA THR A 82 -10.26 -0.36 12.90
C THR A 82 -10.32 0.51 11.65
N TYR A 83 -11.37 1.33 11.50
CA TYR A 83 -11.50 2.31 10.42
C TYR A 83 -10.41 3.39 10.48
N GLN A 84 -10.02 3.86 11.68
CA GLN A 84 -8.96 4.86 11.82
C GLN A 84 -7.61 4.32 11.38
N LEU A 85 -7.25 3.12 11.86
CA LEU A 85 -5.98 2.50 11.47
C LEU A 85 -5.96 2.19 9.97
N ALA A 86 -7.08 1.69 9.43
CA ALA A 86 -7.21 1.40 8.01
C ALA A 86 -7.08 2.66 7.14
N ALA A 87 -7.63 3.80 7.56
CA ALA A 87 -7.47 5.07 6.87
C ALA A 87 -5.98 5.51 6.83
N GLN A 88 -5.30 5.49 7.98
CA GLN A 88 -3.88 5.87 8.07
C GLN A 88 -2.97 4.94 7.26
N LEU A 89 -3.25 3.64 7.30
CA LEU A 89 -2.52 2.65 6.52
C LEU A 89 -2.71 2.86 5.02
N ALA A 90 -3.94 3.10 4.58
CA ALA A 90 -4.24 3.35 3.18
C ALA A 90 -3.53 4.62 2.67
N ALA A 91 -3.56 5.70 3.46
CA ALA A 91 -2.86 6.93 3.13
C ALA A 91 -1.34 6.76 3.08
N ALA A 92 -0.74 5.99 3.99
CA ALA A 92 0.69 5.72 3.98
C ALA A 92 1.10 4.93 2.72
N LYS A 93 0.33 3.90 2.36
CA LYS A 93 0.55 3.12 1.14
C LYS A 93 0.40 3.96 -0.12
N LEU A 94 -0.61 4.84 -0.16
CA LEU A 94 -0.81 5.78 -1.26
C LEU A 94 0.32 6.82 -1.34
N ASN A 95 0.83 7.33 -0.22
CA ASN A 95 1.98 8.22 -0.20
C ASN A 95 3.22 7.55 -0.80
N VAL A 96 3.52 6.31 -0.39
CA VAL A 96 4.66 5.54 -0.92
C VAL A 96 4.49 5.24 -2.41
N ALA A 97 3.31 4.75 -2.81
CA ALA A 97 3.07 4.31 -4.19
C ALA A 97 2.85 5.47 -5.18
N CYS A 98 2.16 6.52 -4.75
CA CYS A 98 1.71 7.61 -5.61
C CYS A 98 2.58 8.86 -5.52
N ASN A 99 3.04 9.18 -4.31
CA ASN A 99 3.86 10.37 -4.06
C ASN A 99 5.37 10.04 -4.05
N LEU A 100 5.74 8.76 -4.18
CA LEU A 100 7.12 8.28 -4.20
C LEU A 100 7.91 8.78 -2.97
N THR A 101 7.24 8.84 -1.82
CA THR A 101 7.84 9.22 -0.54
C THR A 101 8.71 8.09 -0.01
N ASP A 102 9.72 8.45 0.79
CA ASP A 102 10.61 7.45 1.38
C ASP A 102 9.81 6.52 2.31
N LEU A 103 10.07 5.21 2.22
CA LEU A 103 9.42 4.16 2.99
C LEU A 103 10.22 3.80 4.26
N SER A 104 11.50 4.19 4.33
CA SER A 104 12.48 3.71 5.31
C SER A 104 12.03 3.84 6.78
N CYS A 105 11.35 4.93 7.13
CA CYS A 105 10.92 5.21 8.50
C CYS A 105 9.54 4.63 8.86
N VAL A 106 8.76 4.15 7.88
CA VAL A 106 7.36 3.76 8.08
C VAL A 106 7.08 2.31 7.69
N ALA A 107 8.03 1.62 7.04
CA ALA A 107 7.88 0.24 6.58
C ALA A 107 7.41 -0.73 7.68
N SER A 108 8.02 -0.65 8.86
CA SER A 108 7.65 -1.48 10.01
C SER A 108 6.25 -1.17 10.54
N ALA A 109 5.87 0.11 10.55
CA ALA A 109 4.55 0.55 10.97
C ALA A 109 3.45 0.08 9.99
N ILE A 110 3.71 0.14 8.68
CA ILE A 110 2.81 -0.39 7.65
C ILE A 110 2.60 -1.90 7.86
N ALA A 111 3.70 -2.66 8.00
CA ALA A 111 3.62 -4.10 8.21
C ALA A 111 2.89 -4.48 9.51
N ALA A 112 3.14 -3.75 10.60
CA ALA A 112 2.45 -3.96 11.88
C ALA A 112 0.95 -3.66 11.79
N ALA A 113 0.57 -2.57 11.10
CA ALA A 113 -0.83 -2.23 10.89
C ALA A 113 -1.54 -3.25 10.00
N ASP A 114 -0.90 -3.76 8.94
CA ASP A 114 -1.45 -4.85 8.13
C ASP A 114 -1.67 -6.12 8.97
N ALA A 115 -0.66 -6.54 9.74
CA ALA A 115 -0.78 -7.72 10.59
C ALA A 115 -1.93 -7.57 11.61
N TRP A 116 -2.06 -6.38 12.21
CA TRP A 116 -3.11 -6.09 13.18
C TRP A 116 -4.50 -6.05 12.54
N LEU A 117 -4.67 -5.48 11.34
CA LEU A 117 -5.94 -5.49 10.61
C LEU A 117 -6.30 -6.88 10.06
N CYS A 118 -5.32 -7.78 9.90
CA CYS A 118 -5.61 -9.17 9.58
C CYS A 118 -6.24 -9.91 10.78
N SER A 119 -5.79 -9.63 12.00
CA SER A 119 -6.39 -10.20 13.22
C SER A 119 -7.65 -9.46 13.70
N HIS A 120 -7.79 -8.19 13.33
CA HIS A 120 -8.95 -7.35 13.62
C HIS A 120 -9.52 -6.76 12.33
N PRO A 121 -10.36 -7.53 11.61
CA PRO A 121 -10.96 -7.06 10.35
C PRO A 121 -11.65 -5.70 10.52
N ILE A 122 -11.64 -4.90 9.46
CA ILE A 122 -12.31 -3.60 9.45
C ILE A 122 -13.80 -3.77 9.76
N GLY A 123 -14.31 -3.05 10.75
CA GLY A 123 -15.67 -3.22 11.25
C GLY A 123 -15.83 -4.21 12.39
N SER A 124 -14.74 -4.77 12.94
CA SER A 124 -14.77 -5.68 14.10
C SER A 124 -15.04 -4.99 15.45
N ASN A 125 -15.35 -3.69 15.45
CA ASN A 125 -15.77 -2.92 16.63
C ASN A 125 -14.71 -2.82 17.73
N VAL A 126 -13.44 -2.62 17.35
CA VAL A 126 -12.37 -2.41 18.32
C VAL A 126 -12.51 -1.02 18.93
N ARG A 127 -12.84 -0.97 20.22
CA ARG A 127 -13.05 0.28 20.94
C ARG A 127 -11.74 0.97 21.30
N ALA A 128 -11.72 2.30 21.34
CA ALA A 128 -10.55 3.10 21.70
C ALA A 128 -9.96 2.80 23.09
N HIS A 129 -10.78 2.36 24.05
CA HIS A 129 -10.31 1.98 25.39
C HIS A 129 -9.90 0.51 25.52
N SER A 130 -10.07 -0.29 24.47
CA SER A 130 -9.67 -1.69 24.47
C SER A 130 -8.15 -1.84 24.56
N GLN A 131 -7.71 -2.96 25.11
CA GLN A 131 -6.28 -3.28 25.18
C GLN A 131 -5.66 -3.42 23.78
N ALA A 132 -6.38 -4.07 22.86
CA ALA A 132 -5.95 -4.23 21.46
C ALA A 132 -5.66 -2.89 20.77
N TRP A 133 -6.47 -1.85 21.03
CA TRP A 133 -6.21 -0.52 20.48
C TRP A 133 -4.99 0.15 21.11
N LYS A 134 -4.83 0.05 22.43
CA LYS A 134 -3.68 0.66 23.13
C LYS A 134 -2.36 0.09 22.63
N GLU A 135 -2.32 -1.21 22.33
CA GLU A 135 -1.14 -1.90 21.81
C GLU A 135 -0.73 -1.40 20.41
N ILE A 136 -1.69 -1.10 19.54
CA ILE A 136 -1.41 -0.62 18.17
C ILE A 136 -1.33 0.91 18.05
N THR A 137 -1.68 1.65 19.11
CA THR A 137 -1.66 3.13 19.12
C THR A 137 -0.31 3.74 18.69
N PRO A 138 0.87 3.22 19.12
CA PRO A 138 2.14 3.74 18.65
C PRO A 138 2.33 3.62 17.12
N THR A 139 1.88 2.50 16.54
CA THR A 139 1.88 2.28 15.09
C THR A 139 0.95 3.26 14.39
N TYR A 140 -0.26 3.45 14.92
CA TYR A 140 -1.21 4.43 14.42
C TYR A 140 -0.60 5.85 14.38
N ASN A 141 0.02 6.29 15.47
CA ASN A 141 0.66 7.60 15.55
C ASN A 141 1.81 7.75 14.55
N THR A 142 2.63 6.70 14.38
CA THR A 142 3.74 6.70 13.40
C THR A 142 3.23 6.86 11.97
N LEU A 143 2.12 6.18 11.62
CA LEU A 143 1.49 6.33 10.31
C LEU A 143 0.92 7.74 10.13
N ALA A 144 0.27 8.30 11.15
CA ALA A 144 -0.24 9.66 11.12
C ALA A 144 0.87 10.70 10.96
N ASP A 145 1.97 10.59 11.71
CA ASP A 145 3.12 11.48 11.59
C ASP A 145 3.77 11.37 10.21
N TYR A 146 3.87 10.16 9.66
CA TYR A 146 4.32 9.94 8.29
C TYR A 146 3.41 10.63 7.27
N ASN A 147 2.10 10.41 7.34
CA ASN A 147 1.13 10.98 6.41
C ASN A 147 1.07 12.52 6.49
N ASN A 148 1.37 13.09 7.65
CA ASN A 148 1.49 14.52 7.86
C ASN A 148 2.88 15.09 7.48
N GLY A 149 3.79 14.27 6.97
CA GLY A 149 5.12 14.70 6.54
C GLY A 149 6.09 15.03 7.69
N LEU A 150 5.78 14.61 8.92
CA LEU A 150 6.60 14.85 10.11
C LEU A 150 7.78 13.85 10.24
N LEU A 151 7.77 12.78 9.45
CA LEU A 151 8.85 11.77 9.39
C LEU A 151 9.64 11.85 8.07
N CYS A 152 9.99 10.70 7.49
CA CYS A 152 10.74 10.58 6.24
C CYS A 152 9.91 10.87 4.98
N ALA A 153 8.60 11.13 5.09
CA ALA A 153 7.79 11.70 4.02
C ALA A 153 8.10 13.18 3.77
N ARG A 154 9.40 13.54 3.75
CA ARG A 154 9.84 14.92 3.66
C ARG A 154 9.37 15.56 2.37
N PRO A 155 9.07 16.87 2.43
CA PRO A 155 8.82 17.66 1.25
C PRO A 155 9.94 17.57 0.21
N ARG A 156 9.65 17.00 -0.98
CA ARG A 156 10.37 17.39 -2.20
C ARG A 156 9.74 18.62 -2.82
#